data_AF-H5Y269-F1
#
_entry.id   AF-H5Y269-F1
#
_cell.length_a   1.000
_cell.length_b   1.000
_cell.length_c   1.000
_cell.angle_alpha   90.00
_cell.angle_beta   90.00
_cell.angle_gamma   90.00
#
_symmetry.space_group_name_H-M   'P 1'
#
loop_
_entity.id
_entity.type
_entity.pdbx_description
1 polymer ?
#
loop_
_entity_poly.entity_id
_entity_poly.type
_entity_poly.pdbx_seq_one_letter_code
_entity_poly.pdbx_strand_id
1 'polypeptide(L)'
;MNEICSECFKNKECETTCAAFKALYRLWDEQNEKDKTILIRNLKRRMGIRDAEPSRKLRLLATKIINRYPEFNFIREWNIKIGYVISQERKSGEKITFADCRKVQEVFKAYLPFDFIITFYERNTSFLNENQLKILMLHELRHITMGERGLKLRPHDIEDFKAILDEYGLDWNDFGKELPDILGGD
;
A
#
# COMPACT_ATOMS: atom_id res chain seq x y z
N MET A 1 31.11 -0.78 29.73
CA MET A 1 31.45 -2.19 29.43
C MET A 1 30.21 -3.01 29.80
N ASN A 2 29.68 -3.86 28.91
CA ASN A 2 28.40 -4.53 29.14
C ASN A 2 28.54 -5.63 30.22
N GLU A 3 27.49 -5.95 30.98
CA GLU A 3 27.55 -6.84 32.18
C GLU A 3 28.20 -8.21 31.88
N ILE A 4 27.87 -8.77 30.73
CA ILE A 4 28.41 -10.05 30.24
C ILE A 4 29.93 -9.97 29.96
N CYS A 5 30.42 -8.82 29.49
CA CYS A 5 31.85 -8.62 29.26
C CYS A 5 32.60 -8.35 30.57
N SER A 6 31.97 -7.70 31.57
CA SER A 6 32.59 -7.45 32.87
C SER A 6 32.81 -8.73 33.68
N GLU A 7 31.94 -9.72 33.53
CA GLU A 7 32.08 -11.03 34.20
C GLU A 7 32.96 -12.02 33.42
N CYS A 8 33.43 -11.64 32.23
CA CYS A 8 34.26 -12.50 31.40
C CYS A 8 35.68 -12.67 31.97
N PHE A 9 36.16 -13.91 32.07
CA PHE A 9 37.52 -14.23 32.54
C PHE A 9 38.64 -13.53 31.73
N LYS A 10 38.37 -13.22 30.45
CA LYS A 10 39.31 -12.52 29.55
C LYS A 10 39.07 -11.01 29.43
N ASN A 11 38.28 -10.40 30.32
CA ASN A 11 37.89 -8.98 30.17
C ASN A 11 39.07 -8.02 30.09
N LYS A 12 40.19 -8.34 30.76
CA LYS A 12 41.38 -7.48 30.85
C LYS A 12 42.19 -7.45 29.55
N GLU A 13 41.95 -8.41 28.66
CA GLU A 13 42.64 -8.57 27.38
C GLU A 13 41.78 -8.12 26.18
N CYS A 14 40.56 -7.63 26.45
CA CYS A 14 39.61 -7.22 25.41
C CYS A 14 39.45 -5.70 25.39
N GLU A 15 40.01 -5.05 24.36
CA GLU A 15 39.79 -3.62 24.10
C GLU A 15 38.43 -3.34 23.43
N THR A 16 37.85 -4.33 22.76
CA THR A 16 36.56 -4.21 22.05
C THR A 16 35.63 -5.40 22.32
N THR A 17 34.37 -5.29 21.90
CA THR A 17 33.38 -6.37 22.03
C THR A 17 33.80 -7.60 21.21
N CYS A 18 33.87 -8.76 21.88
CA CYS A 18 34.36 -9.98 21.26
C CYS A 18 33.37 -10.56 20.24
N ALA A 19 33.88 -11.36 19.30
CA ALA A 19 33.08 -11.96 18.23
C ALA A 19 31.93 -12.85 18.77
N ALA A 20 32.15 -13.57 19.87
CA ALA A 20 31.14 -14.39 20.51
C ALA A 20 29.95 -13.56 21.03
N PHE A 21 30.24 -12.39 21.60
CA PHE A 21 29.21 -11.47 22.09
C PHE A 21 28.40 -10.85 20.95
N LYS A 22 29.08 -10.47 19.85
CA LYS A 22 28.41 -9.99 18.63
C LYS A 22 27.51 -11.06 18.01
N ALA A 23 27.96 -12.32 17.98
CA ALA A 23 27.17 -13.44 17.50
C ALA A 23 25.94 -13.71 18.39
N LEU A 24 26.11 -13.64 19.72
CA LEU A 24 25.00 -13.78 20.67
C LEU A 24 23.94 -12.70 20.49
N TYR A 25 24.35 -11.43 20.37
CA TYR A 25 23.42 -10.34 20.11
C TYR A 25 22.67 -10.51 18.79
N ARG A 26 23.37 -10.94 17.73
CA ARG A 26 22.73 -11.22 16.45
C ARG A 26 21.69 -12.33 16.55
N LEU A 27 22.02 -13.43 17.24
CA LEU A 27 21.06 -14.52 17.47
C LEU A 27 19.86 -14.06 18.29
N TRP A 28 20.11 -13.25 19.32
CA TRP A 28 19.05 -12.65 20.14
C TRP A 28 18.16 -11.72 19.31
N ASP A 29 18.72 -10.84 18.49
CA ASP A 29 17.96 -9.95 17.60
C ASP A 29 17.10 -10.77 16.62
N GLU A 30 17.69 -11.78 15.97
CA GLU A 30 16.98 -12.65 15.03
C GLU A 30 15.82 -13.41 15.69
N GLN A 31 15.99 -13.85 16.94
CA GLN A 31 14.97 -14.57 17.68
C GLN A 31 13.88 -13.63 18.22
N ASN A 32 14.28 -12.48 18.77
CA ASN A 32 13.37 -11.47 19.29
C ASN A 32 12.47 -10.90 18.18
N GLU A 33 12.99 -10.68 16.98
CA GLU A 33 12.19 -10.24 15.83
C GLU A 33 11.16 -11.31 15.39
N LYS A 34 11.53 -12.59 15.42
CA LYS A 34 10.59 -13.70 15.17
C LYS A 34 9.48 -13.74 16.23
N ASP A 35 9.86 -13.65 17.51
CA ASP A 35 8.92 -13.73 18.64
C ASP A 35 7.95 -12.55 18.65
N LYS A 36 8.43 -11.32 18.42
CA LYS A 36 7.59 -10.13 18.24
C LYS A 36 6.61 -10.29 17.08
N THR A 37 7.09 -10.80 15.94
CA THR A 37 6.25 -10.99 14.75
C THR A 37 5.10 -11.96 15.02
N ILE A 38 5.40 -13.08 15.68
CA ILE A 38 4.41 -14.09 16.07
C ILE A 38 3.42 -13.50 17.09
N LEU A 39 3.91 -12.77 18.08
CA LEU A 39 3.09 -12.12 19.11
C LEU A 39 2.11 -11.11 18.49
N ILE A 40 2.60 -10.23 17.62
CA ILE A 40 1.77 -9.24 16.91
C ILE A 40 0.70 -9.94 16.07
N ARG A 41 1.07 -11.01 15.33
CA ARG A 41 0.13 -11.79 14.52
C ARG A 41 -0.98 -12.43 15.37
N ASN A 42 -0.61 -12.99 16.52
CA ASN A 42 -1.56 -13.60 17.44
C ASN A 42 -2.49 -12.57 18.09
N LEU A 43 -1.96 -11.40 18.47
CA LEU A 43 -2.75 -10.29 19.00
C LEU A 43 -3.74 -9.75 17.96
N LYS A 44 -3.31 -9.54 16.71
CA LYS A 44 -4.20 -9.17 15.59
C LYS A 44 -5.36 -10.15 15.43
N ARG A 45 -5.07 -11.46 15.43
CA ARG A 45 -6.07 -12.52 15.32
C ARG A 45 -7.07 -12.49 16.48
N ARG A 46 -6.59 -12.32 17.71
CA ARG A 46 -7.47 -12.27 18.91
C ARG A 46 -8.37 -11.05 18.93
N MET A 47 -7.89 -9.91 18.41
CA MET A 47 -8.68 -8.67 18.33
C MET A 47 -9.59 -8.63 17.09
N GLY A 48 -9.57 -9.65 16.22
CA GLY A 48 -10.37 -9.66 14.99
C GLY A 48 -9.99 -8.55 14.01
N ILE A 49 -8.80 -7.95 14.16
CA ILE A 49 -8.32 -6.89 13.27
C ILE A 49 -8.07 -7.52 11.91
N ARG A 50 -8.89 -7.12 10.94
CA ARG A 50 -8.69 -7.50 9.54
C ARG A 50 -7.59 -6.64 8.98
N ASP A 51 -6.63 -7.27 8.31
CA ASP A 51 -5.53 -6.53 7.67
C ASP A 51 -6.04 -5.64 6.53
N ALA A 52 -7.21 -5.94 5.95
CA ALA A 52 -7.86 -5.13 4.94
C ALA A 52 -9.39 -5.20 5.02
N GLU A 53 -10.07 -4.09 4.71
CA GLU A 53 -11.53 -3.94 4.83
C GLU A 53 -12.15 -3.23 3.62
N PRO A 54 -13.34 -3.66 3.13
CA PRO A 54 -14.03 -2.97 2.04
C PRO A 54 -14.39 -1.53 2.42
N SER A 55 -14.07 -0.58 1.55
CA SER A 55 -14.33 0.84 1.79
C SER A 55 -15.47 1.39 0.93
N ARG A 56 -16.57 1.79 1.59
CA ARG A 56 -17.68 2.49 0.92
C ARG A 56 -17.27 3.88 0.43
N LYS A 57 -16.40 4.59 1.16
CA LYS A 57 -15.91 5.93 0.79
C LYS A 57 -15.15 5.88 -0.53
N LEU A 58 -14.20 4.94 -0.67
CA LEU A 58 -13.43 4.76 -1.91
C LEU A 58 -14.33 4.35 -3.07
N ARG A 59 -15.31 3.49 -2.83
CA ARG A 59 -16.29 3.12 -3.87
C ARG A 59 -17.06 4.33 -4.40
N LEU A 60 -17.58 5.19 -3.51
CA LEU A 60 -18.30 6.40 -3.92
C LEU A 60 -17.39 7.36 -4.69
N LEU A 61 -16.16 7.54 -4.22
CA LEU A 61 -15.16 8.36 -4.88
C LEU A 61 -14.87 7.87 -6.31
N ALA A 62 -14.61 6.57 -6.47
CA ALA A 62 -14.37 5.96 -7.76
C ALA A 62 -15.59 6.09 -8.69
N THR A 63 -16.81 5.88 -8.18
CA THR A 63 -18.03 6.08 -8.97
C THR A 63 -18.14 7.51 -9.49
N LYS A 64 -17.80 8.53 -8.68
CA LYS A 64 -17.80 9.93 -9.14
C LYS A 64 -16.79 10.13 -10.29
N ILE A 65 -15.58 9.59 -10.15
CA ILE A 65 -14.53 9.69 -11.19
C ILE A 65 -14.96 8.98 -12.47
N ILE A 66 -15.42 7.73 -12.38
CA ILE A 66 -15.91 6.95 -13.54
C ILE A 66 -17.05 7.67 -14.25
N ASN A 67 -17.92 8.37 -13.51
CA ASN A 67 -19.02 9.12 -14.11
C ASN A 67 -18.57 10.43 -14.76
N ARG A 68 -17.49 11.05 -14.26
CA ARG A 68 -16.97 12.34 -14.74
C ARG A 68 -16.15 12.19 -16.02
N TYR A 69 -15.31 11.16 -16.12
CA TYR A 69 -14.35 11.00 -17.22
C TYR A 69 -14.83 9.97 -18.25
N PRO A 70 -15.05 10.37 -19.52
CA PRO A 70 -15.49 9.46 -20.58
C PRO A 70 -14.53 8.30 -20.86
N GLU A 71 -13.24 8.45 -20.53
CA GLU A 71 -12.23 7.40 -20.70
C GLU A 71 -12.58 6.11 -19.94
N PHE A 72 -13.40 6.19 -18.88
CA PHE A 72 -13.84 5.04 -18.10
C PHE A 72 -15.22 4.49 -18.50
N ASN A 73 -15.82 4.96 -19.59
CA ASN A 73 -17.15 4.48 -20.05
C ASN A 73 -17.18 2.97 -20.23
N PHE A 74 -16.10 2.39 -20.74
CA PHE A 74 -15.98 0.95 -20.94
C PHE A 74 -16.14 0.16 -19.62
N ILE A 75 -15.76 0.73 -18.46
CA ILE A 75 -15.96 0.07 -17.15
C ILE A 75 -17.45 -0.19 -16.90
N ARG A 76 -18.31 0.75 -17.29
CA ARG A 76 -19.75 0.64 -17.15
C ARG A 76 -20.37 -0.24 -18.23
N GLU A 77 -19.99 -0.02 -19.49
CA GLU A 77 -20.51 -0.77 -20.64
C GLU A 77 -20.24 -2.27 -20.52
N TRP A 78 -19.05 -2.64 -20.05
CA TRP A 78 -18.64 -4.03 -19.86
C TRP A 78 -18.95 -4.55 -18.46
N ASN A 79 -19.63 -3.76 -17.63
CA ASN A 79 -20.04 -4.11 -16.27
C ASN A 79 -18.88 -4.64 -15.39
N ILE A 80 -17.69 -4.05 -15.54
CA ILE A 80 -16.48 -4.47 -14.82
C ILE A 80 -16.68 -4.29 -13.33
N LYS A 81 -16.44 -5.35 -12.55
CA LYS A 81 -16.63 -5.33 -11.09
C LYS A 81 -15.33 -4.99 -10.38
N ILE A 82 -15.31 -3.86 -9.68
CA ILE A 82 -14.14 -3.39 -8.93
C ILE A 82 -14.44 -3.43 -7.43
N GLY A 83 -13.61 -4.16 -6.68
CA GLY A 83 -13.60 -4.14 -5.22
C GLY A 83 -12.70 -3.01 -4.71
N TYR A 84 -13.16 -2.26 -3.70
CA TYR A 84 -12.40 -1.16 -3.10
C TYR A 84 -12.11 -1.46 -1.65
N VAL A 85 -10.83 -1.46 -1.27
CA VAL A 85 -10.37 -1.95 0.02
C VAL A 85 -9.38 -0.96 0.64
N ILE A 86 -9.44 -0.80 1.97
CA ILE A 86 -8.41 -0.11 2.75
C ILE A 86 -7.61 -1.19 3.49
N SER A 87 -6.28 -1.13 3.39
CA SER A 87 -5.37 -2.04 4.07
C SER A 87 -4.56 -1.31 5.15
N GLN A 88 -4.44 -1.95 6.32
CA GLN A 88 -3.57 -1.53 7.41
C GLN A 88 -2.14 -2.07 7.25
N GLU A 89 -1.91 -2.93 6.26
CA GLU A 89 -0.59 -3.50 6.04
C GLU A 89 0.41 -2.46 5.61
N ARG A 90 1.62 -2.55 6.17
CA ARG A 90 2.77 -1.86 5.64
C ARG A 90 3.29 -2.70 4.47
N LYS A 91 3.03 -2.29 3.23
CA LYS A 91 3.84 -2.79 2.12
C LYS A 91 5.27 -2.28 2.34
N SER A 92 6.13 -3.18 2.83
CA SER A 92 7.56 -2.95 3.01
C SER A 92 8.27 -3.31 1.71
N GLY A 93 8.67 -2.30 0.94
CA GLY A 93 9.56 -2.42 -0.22
C GLY A 93 10.42 -1.17 -0.35
N GLU A 94 11.33 -1.13 -1.33
CA GLU A 94 12.20 0.05 -1.58
C GLU A 94 11.41 1.32 -1.93
N LYS A 95 10.17 1.18 -2.40
CA LYS A 95 9.29 2.30 -2.77
C LYS A 95 8.02 2.31 -1.92
N ILE A 96 7.63 3.50 -1.44
CA ILE A 96 6.37 3.74 -0.73
C ILE A 96 5.21 3.55 -1.72
N THR A 97 4.35 2.58 -1.46
CA THR A 97 3.13 2.34 -2.25
C THR A 97 1.92 2.92 -1.53
N PHE A 98 1.25 3.91 -2.14
CA PHE A 98 0.07 4.55 -1.56
C PHE A 98 -1.21 3.76 -1.84
N ALA A 99 -1.36 3.28 -3.06
CA ALA A 99 -2.44 2.39 -3.47
C ALA A 99 -1.92 1.35 -4.48
N ASP A 100 -2.70 0.29 -4.70
CA ASP A 100 -2.47 -0.64 -5.81
C ASP A 100 -3.77 -1.11 -6.45
N CYS A 101 -3.72 -1.35 -7.75
CA CYS A 101 -4.77 -1.99 -8.53
C CYS A 101 -4.31 -3.38 -8.96
N ARG A 102 -5.11 -4.41 -8.68
CA ARG A 102 -4.81 -5.80 -9.03
C ARG A 102 -5.96 -6.44 -9.80
N LYS A 103 -5.63 -7.14 -10.89
CA LYS A 103 -6.59 -8.02 -11.56
C LYS A 103 -6.80 -9.29 -10.73
N VAL A 104 -8.06 -9.65 -10.50
CA VAL A 104 -8.41 -10.91 -9.83
C VAL A 104 -8.09 -12.07 -10.76
N GLN A 105 -7.32 -13.03 -10.26
CA GLN A 105 -7.00 -14.25 -11.00
C GLN A 105 -8.28 -15.05 -11.27
N GLU A 106 -8.40 -15.67 -12.44
CA GLU A 106 -9.62 -16.36 -12.87
C GLU A 106 -10.06 -17.44 -11.86
N VAL A 107 -9.11 -18.15 -11.23
CA VAL A 107 -9.41 -19.15 -10.19
C VAL A 107 -10.10 -18.56 -8.96
N PHE A 108 -9.79 -17.30 -8.61
CA PHE A 108 -10.39 -16.63 -7.47
C PHE A 108 -11.74 -16.00 -7.79
N LYS A 109 -12.09 -15.81 -9.08
CA LYS A 109 -13.42 -15.33 -9.47
C LYS A 109 -14.53 -16.31 -9.11
N ALA A 110 -14.21 -17.59 -8.91
CA ALA A 110 -15.16 -18.56 -8.37
C ALA A 110 -15.65 -18.20 -6.95
N TYR A 111 -14.86 -17.41 -6.20
CA TYR A 111 -15.14 -17.02 -4.81
C TYR A 111 -15.36 -15.52 -4.65
N LEU A 112 -14.86 -14.70 -5.57
CA LEU A 112 -14.89 -13.24 -5.49
C LEU A 112 -15.67 -12.65 -6.67
N PRO A 113 -16.70 -11.82 -6.42
CA PRO A 113 -17.51 -11.21 -7.47
C PRO A 113 -16.85 -9.96 -8.09
N PHE A 114 -15.52 -9.98 -8.25
CA PHE A 114 -14.73 -8.83 -8.70
C PHE A 114 -13.75 -9.24 -9.81
N ASP A 115 -13.59 -8.37 -10.80
CA ASP A 115 -12.57 -8.45 -11.85
C ASP A 115 -11.26 -7.78 -11.41
N PHE A 116 -11.37 -6.69 -10.64
CA PHE A 116 -10.24 -5.93 -10.10
C PHE A 116 -10.45 -5.61 -8.62
N ILE A 117 -9.36 -5.46 -7.88
CA ILE A 117 -9.35 -4.94 -6.52
C ILE A 117 -8.39 -3.76 -6.46
N ILE A 118 -8.89 -2.62 -6.02
CA ILE A 118 -8.11 -1.43 -5.71
C ILE A 118 -7.95 -1.34 -4.20
N THR A 119 -6.70 -1.32 -3.73
CA THR A 119 -6.34 -1.26 -2.31
C THR A 119 -5.65 0.06 -2.00
N PHE A 120 -6.12 0.78 -0.99
CA PHE A 120 -5.43 1.94 -0.45
C PHE A 120 -4.76 1.56 0.86
N TYR A 121 -3.49 1.92 1.06
CA TYR A 121 -2.75 1.60 2.27
C TYR A 121 -2.90 2.74 3.27
N GLU A 122 -3.73 2.57 4.30
CA GLU A 122 -4.16 3.64 5.20
C GLU A 122 -2.98 4.38 5.83
N ARG A 123 -1.96 3.65 6.28
CA ARG A 123 -0.75 4.23 6.88
C ARG A 123 -0.04 5.22 5.96
N ASN A 124 -0.15 5.03 4.64
CA ASN A 124 0.48 5.90 3.65
C ASN A 124 -0.50 6.94 3.09
N THR A 125 -1.81 6.72 3.20
CA THR A 125 -2.82 7.64 2.65
C THR A 125 -3.52 8.51 3.71
N SER A 126 -3.32 8.25 5.00
CA SER A 126 -4.05 8.92 6.10
C SER A 126 -3.79 10.43 6.18
N PHE A 127 -2.63 10.89 5.68
CA PHE A 127 -2.25 12.30 5.64
C PHE A 127 -2.65 12.99 4.33
N LEU A 128 -3.17 12.26 3.35
CA LEU A 128 -3.58 12.83 2.07
C LEU A 128 -4.92 13.55 2.22
N ASN A 129 -5.02 14.74 1.63
CA ASN A 129 -6.26 15.49 1.53
C ASN A 129 -7.22 14.85 0.49
N GLU A 130 -8.47 15.34 0.45
CA GLU A 130 -9.49 14.73 -0.42
C GLU A 130 -9.16 14.85 -1.91
N ASN A 131 -8.47 15.90 -2.34
CA ASN A 131 -8.10 16.10 -3.74
C ASN A 131 -6.93 15.20 -4.15
N GLN A 132 -5.96 15.01 -3.25
CA GLN A 132 -4.89 14.01 -3.40
C GLN A 132 -5.47 12.59 -3.50
N LEU A 133 -6.49 12.26 -2.69
CA LEU A 133 -7.18 10.97 -2.78
C LEU A 133 -7.95 10.81 -4.10
N LYS A 134 -8.58 11.87 -4.62
CA LYS A 134 -9.24 11.86 -5.95
C LYS A 134 -8.23 11.54 -7.05
N ILE A 135 -7.07 12.18 -7.05
CA ILE A 135 -6.00 11.96 -8.04
C ILE A 135 -5.44 10.54 -7.92
N LEU A 136 -5.18 10.06 -6.69
CA LEU A 136 -4.71 8.70 -6.48
C LEU A 136 -5.72 7.66 -6.98
N MET A 137 -7.02 7.88 -6.74
CA MET A 137 -8.06 6.99 -7.27
C MET A 137 -8.13 7.04 -8.79
N LEU A 138 -8.02 8.22 -9.40
CA LEU A 138 -7.96 8.38 -10.86
C LEU A 138 -6.79 7.58 -11.45
N HIS A 139 -5.62 7.69 -10.84
CA HIS A 139 -4.42 6.93 -11.19
C HIS A 139 -4.66 5.41 -11.13
N GLU A 140 -5.23 4.90 -10.04
CA GLU A 140 -5.50 3.47 -9.91
C GLU A 140 -6.55 2.95 -10.93
N LEU A 141 -7.53 3.79 -11.29
CA LEU A 141 -8.52 3.45 -12.32
C LEU A 141 -7.89 3.37 -13.72
N ARG A 142 -6.88 4.19 -14.03
CA ARG A 142 -6.15 4.14 -15.31
C ARG A 142 -5.36 2.85 -15.52
N HIS A 143 -5.06 2.11 -14.45
CA HIS A 143 -4.48 0.77 -14.59
C HIS A 143 -5.46 -0.24 -15.19
N ILE A 144 -6.76 0.00 -15.09
CA ILE A 144 -7.78 -0.86 -15.67
C ILE A 144 -7.88 -0.51 -17.15
N THR A 145 -7.53 -1.47 -18.01
CA THR A 145 -7.59 -1.29 -19.46
C THR A 145 -8.22 -2.50 -20.13
N MET A 146 -8.70 -2.30 -21.36
CA MET A 146 -9.19 -3.36 -22.22
C MET A 146 -8.22 -3.56 -23.37
N GLY A 147 -7.60 -4.74 -23.46
CA GLY A 147 -6.80 -5.12 -24.61
C GLY A 147 -7.56 -6.08 -25.52
N GLU A 148 -6.93 -6.46 -26.63
CA GLU A 148 -7.51 -7.39 -27.62
C GLU A 148 -7.99 -8.74 -27.05
N ARG A 149 -7.40 -9.18 -25.93
CA ARG A 149 -7.73 -10.44 -25.23
C ARG A 149 -8.59 -10.24 -23.97
N GLY A 150 -9.25 -9.08 -23.86
CA GLY A 150 -10.08 -8.71 -22.71
C GLY A 150 -9.35 -7.86 -21.67
N LEU A 151 -9.84 -7.93 -20.42
CA LEU A 151 -9.39 -7.10 -19.31
C LEU A 151 -7.89 -7.26 -19.02
N LYS A 152 -7.15 -6.15 -18.97
CA LYS A 152 -5.72 -6.13 -18.66
C LYS A 152 -5.43 -5.09 -17.59
N LEU A 153 -4.41 -5.41 -16.78
CA LEU A 153 -3.81 -4.46 -15.86
C LEU A 153 -2.64 -3.79 -16.60
N ARG A 154 -2.72 -2.49 -16.81
CA ARG A 154 -1.62 -1.69 -17.35
C ARG A 154 -0.60 -1.48 -16.22
N PRO A 155 0.67 -1.87 -16.37
CA PRO A 155 1.69 -1.60 -15.36
C PRO A 155 1.85 -0.10 -15.16
N HIS A 156 2.35 0.29 -13.99
CA HIS A 156 2.72 1.68 -13.70
C HIS A 156 3.71 2.17 -14.74
N ASP A 157 3.32 3.18 -15.52
CA ASP A 157 4.29 3.96 -16.26
C ASP A 157 4.74 5.12 -15.37
N ILE A 158 6.06 5.27 -15.20
CA ILE A 158 6.63 6.45 -14.53
C ILE A 158 6.19 7.70 -15.29
N GLU A 159 5.93 7.58 -16.60
CA GLU A 159 5.40 8.65 -17.45
C GLU A 159 3.93 8.98 -17.16
N ASP A 160 3.07 7.99 -16.83
CA ASP A 160 1.67 8.23 -16.43
C ASP A 160 1.60 8.97 -15.08
N PHE A 161 2.50 8.61 -14.15
CA PHE A 161 2.66 9.33 -12.89
C PHE A 161 3.28 10.71 -13.13
N LYS A 162 4.27 10.83 -14.03
CA LYS A 162 4.90 12.10 -14.42
C LYS A 162 3.92 13.04 -15.12
N ALA A 163 2.97 12.55 -15.91
CA ALA A 163 1.92 13.37 -16.51
C ALA A 163 0.97 13.95 -15.45
N ILE A 164 0.63 13.16 -14.42
CA ILE A 164 -0.10 13.65 -13.24
C ILE A 164 0.77 14.64 -12.44
N LEU A 165 2.07 14.38 -12.28
CA LEU A 165 3.02 15.31 -11.64
C LEU A 165 3.27 16.58 -12.46
N ASP A 166 3.16 16.53 -13.79
CA ASP A 166 3.35 17.67 -14.69
C ASP A 166 2.08 18.53 -14.72
N GLU A 167 0.89 17.92 -14.58
CA GLU A 167 -0.40 18.60 -14.49
C GLU A 167 -0.69 19.18 -13.09
N TYR A 168 -0.28 18.49 -12.01
CA TYR A 168 -0.60 18.86 -10.61
C TYR A 168 0.63 19.20 -9.73
N GLY A 169 1.85 19.09 -10.28
CA GLY A 169 3.13 19.42 -9.64
C GLY A 169 3.84 18.23 -8.96
N LEU A 170 5.18 18.24 -8.95
CA LEU A 170 6.03 17.21 -8.32
C LEU A 170 5.73 16.96 -6.84
N ASP A 171 5.36 18.02 -6.11
CA ASP A 171 5.07 17.96 -4.67
C ASP A 171 3.59 17.64 -4.37
N TRP A 172 2.87 16.98 -5.27
CA TRP A 172 1.43 16.71 -5.10
C TRP A 172 1.09 16.00 -3.80
N ASN A 173 2.03 15.26 -3.19
CA ASN A 173 1.85 14.52 -1.94
C ASN A 173 2.42 15.26 -0.71
N ASP A 174 2.92 16.49 -0.87
CA ASP A 174 3.43 17.29 0.24
C ASP A 174 2.31 17.70 1.20
N PHE A 175 2.69 17.76 2.47
CA PHE A 175 1.77 18.13 3.54
C PHE A 175 1.27 19.57 3.35
N GLY A 176 -0.05 19.73 3.27
CA GLY A 176 -0.69 21.05 3.20
C GLY A 176 -0.79 21.66 1.79
N LYS A 177 -0.42 20.94 0.72
CA LYS A 177 -0.59 21.44 -0.65
C LYS A 177 -2.05 21.39 -1.08
N GLU A 178 -2.59 22.54 -1.47
CA GLU A 178 -3.91 22.62 -2.10
C GLU A 178 -3.81 22.18 -3.56
N LEU A 179 -4.56 21.14 -3.92
CA LEU A 179 -4.71 20.68 -5.29
C LEU A 179 -6.09 21.09 -5.81
N PRO A 180 -6.23 21.45 -7.10
CA PRO A 180 -7.53 21.77 -7.68
C PRO A 180 -8.48 20.59 -7.59
N ASP A 181 -9.77 20.87 -7.39
CA ASP A 181 -10.79 19.81 -7.37
C ASP A 181 -11.06 19.31 -8.78
N ILE A 182 -10.53 18.13 -9.10
CA ILE A 182 -10.70 17.50 -10.41
C ILE A 182 -12.14 17.08 -10.72
N LEU A 183 -13.01 17.01 -9.71
CA LEU A 183 -14.42 16.70 -9.89
C LEU A 183 -15.27 17.97 -10.11
N GLY A 184 -14.67 19.15 -9.99
CA GLY A 184 -15.39 20.43 -9.89
C GLY A 184 -16.07 20.51 -8.53
N GLY A 185 -15.67 21.48 -7.71
CA GLY A 185 -16.36 21.74 -6.44
C GLY A 185 -17.82 22.11 -6.72
N ASP A 186 -18.71 21.71 -5.81
CA ASP A 186 -19.93 22.50 -5.56
C ASP A 186 -19.52 23.79 -4.82
#